data_AF-A0A7X9DTS8-F1
#
_entry.id   AF-A0A7X9DTS8-F1
#
_cell.length_a   1.000
_cell.length_b   1.000
_cell.length_c   1.000
_cell.angle_alpha   90.00
_cell.angle_beta   90.00
_cell.angle_gamma   90.00
#
_symmetry.space_group_name_H-M   'P 1'
#
loop_
_entity.id
_entity.type
_entity.pdbx_description
1 polymer ?
#
loop_
_entity_poly.entity_id
_entity_poly.type
_entity_poly.pdbx_seq_one_letter_code
_entity_poly.pdbx_strand_id
1 'polypeptide(L)'
;MLWSAYLWAAFLFGSPPPALAGDPAQKDPDQESEKVRAAIQHGCVRECFILKDHDQYLSEKKRDERQQGCMRQCMDAAATRVAQQTALEPSWGMTKELAIEVCLPPGEHLFLSELRCASGQAPTFKRSGNVGPRNPMASESFDEAWMDPFVAVPKGKKDEHIVDRYEVVCADKTVILFFDMYHCGTPKPWAAPKGFTRPLPK
;
A
#
# COMPACT_ATOMS: atom_id res chain seq x y z
N MET A 1 27.33 -49.44 73.06
CA MET A 1 28.13 -49.39 71.82
C MET A 1 27.18 -49.58 70.63
N LEU A 2 27.11 -48.55 69.77
CA LEU A 2 26.81 -48.53 68.31
C LEU A 2 25.55 -49.27 67.79
N TRP A 3 24.46 -48.57 67.41
CA TRP A 3 24.15 -47.89 66.12
C TRP A 3 23.96 -48.82 64.89
N SER A 4 22.73 -48.88 64.34
CA SER A 4 22.41 -49.08 62.91
C SER A 4 20.90 -48.83 62.71
N ALA A 5 20.51 -47.66 62.20
CA ALA A 5 20.43 -47.26 60.79
C ALA A 5 19.05 -47.55 60.18
N TYR A 6 18.12 -46.62 60.39
CA TYR A 6 16.86 -46.52 59.65
C TYR A 6 17.13 -45.79 58.32
N LEU A 7 16.88 -46.46 57.19
CA LEU A 7 16.81 -45.82 55.87
C LEU A 7 15.49 -45.05 55.74
N TRP A 8 15.57 -43.74 55.64
CA TRP A 8 14.49 -42.88 55.18
C TRP A 8 14.59 -42.70 53.66
N ALA A 9 13.56 -43.13 52.93
CA ALA A 9 13.40 -42.86 51.51
C ALA A 9 12.91 -41.42 51.31
N ALA A 10 13.80 -40.54 50.87
CA ALA A 10 13.45 -39.19 50.43
C ALA A 10 12.94 -39.25 48.98
N PHE A 11 11.62 -39.13 48.79
CA PHE A 11 11.03 -38.82 47.50
C PHE A 11 11.38 -37.36 47.14
N LEU A 12 12.33 -37.19 46.23
CA LEU A 12 12.62 -35.92 45.58
C LEU A 12 11.46 -35.58 44.64
N PHE A 13 10.65 -34.60 45.02
CA PHE A 13 9.71 -33.93 44.11
C PHE A 13 10.51 -33.19 43.03
N GLY A 14 10.77 -33.85 41.91
CA GLY A 14 11.30 -33.21 40.71
C GLY A 14 10.29 -32.19 40.19
N SER A 15 10.65 -30.91 40.21
CA SER A 15 9.89 -29.88 39.52
C SER A 15 9.79 -30.23 38.02
N PRO A 16 8.62 -30.09 37.39
CA PRO A 16 8.49 -30.31 35.95
C PRO A 16 9.42 -29.34 35.22
N PRO A 17 10.09 -29.77 34.14
CA PRO A 17 10.92 -28.88 33.34
C PRO A 17 10.05 -27.73 32.78
N PRO A 18 10.62 -26.51 32.64
CA PRO A 18 9.90 -25.40 32.05
C PRO A 18 9.44 -25.79 30.64
N ALA A 19 8.15 -25.55 30.35
CA ALA A 19 7.60 -25.74 29.03
C ALA A 19 8.47 -24.96 28.03
N LEU A 20 9.04 -25.67 27.05
CA LEU A 20 9.75 -25.06 25.94
C LEU A 20 8.81 -24.02 25.32
N ALA A 21 9.21 -22.75 25.40
CA ALA A 21 8.53 -21.67 24.72
C ALA A 21 8.43 -22.07 23.25
N GLY A 22 7.21 -22.36 22.78
CA GLY A 22 6.98 -22.73 21.40
C GLY A 22 7.57 -21.67 20.48
N ASP A 23 8.27 -22.12 19.44
CA ASP A 23 8.83 -21.24 18.42
C ASP A 23 7.79 -20.21 17.98
N PRO A 24 8.18 -18.94 17.78
CA PRO A 24 7.25 -17.92 17.33
C PRO A 24 6.59 -18.40 16.03
N ALA A 25 5.27 -18.62 16.10
CA ALA A 25 4.48 -19.21 15.03
C ALA A 25 4.84 -18.60 13.68
N GLN A 26 5.52 -19.41 12.86
CA GLN A 26 5.88 -19.05 11.50
C GLN A 26 4.57 -18.84 10.74
N LYS A 27 4.29 -17.60 10.33
CA LYS A 27 3.02 -17.26 9.67
C LYS A 27 2.92 -18.01 8.36
N ASP A 28 1.74 -18.58 8.10
CA ASP A 28 1.41 -19.20 6.83
C ASP A 28 1.50 -18.14 5.70
N PRO A 29 2.41 -18.30 4.72
CA PRO A 29 2.58 -17.33 3.63
C PRO A 29 1.29 -17.12 2.83
N ASP A 30 0.40 -18.12 2.75
CA ASP A 30 -0.87 -18.01 2.04
C ASP A 30 -1.82 -17.04 2.78
N GLN A 31 -1.85 -17.11 4.11
CA GLN A 31 -2.66 -16.21 4.94
C GLN A 31 -2.18 -14.76 4.87
N GLU A 32 -0.87 -14.52 4.80
CA GLU A 32 -0.31 -13.18 4.65
C GLU A 32 -0.64 -12.58 3.27
N SER A 33 -0.52 -13.38 2.22
CA SER A 33 -0.89 -13.00 0.86
C SER A 33 -2.38 -12.61 0.76
N GLU A 34 -3.27 -13.37 1.41
CA GLU A 34 -4.70 -13.04 1.44
C GLU A 34 -5.01 -11.73 2.15
N LYS A 35 -4.32 -11.42 3.26
CA LYS A 35 -4.50 -10.15 3.97
C LYS A 35 -4.05 -8.96 3.13
N VAL A 36 -2.93 -9.10 2.42
CA VAL A 36 -2.46 -8.07 1.49
C VAL A 36 -3.45 -7.89 0.34
N ARG A 37 -3.96 -8.98 -0.25
CA ARG A 37 -5.01 -8.93 -1.28
C ARG A 37 -6.24 -8.18 -0.80
N ALA A 38 -6.73 -8.50 0.40
CA ALA A 38 -7.87 -7.84 1.00
C ALA A 38 -7.61 -6.34 1.23
N ALA A 39 -6.42 -5.97 1.70
CA ALA A 39 -6.04 -4.57 1.90
C ALA A 39 -5.98 -3.78 0.59
N ILE A 40 -5.44 -4.38 -0.49
CA ILE A 40 -5.43 -3.79 -1.84
C ILE A 40 -6.86 -3.51 -2.32
N GLN A 41 -7.74 -4.52 -2.22
CA GLN A 41 -9.14 -4.38 -2.66
C GLN A 41 -9.89 -3.35 -1.83
N HIS A 42 -9.73 -3.38 -0.51
CA HIS A 42 -10.33 -2.41 0.40
C HIS A 42 -9.86 -0.98 0.09
N GLY A 43 -8.57 -0.77 -0.11
CA GLY A 43 -8.00 0.51 -0.51
C GLY A 43 -8.61 1.02 -1.82
N CYS A 44 -8.69 0.16 -2.84
CA CYS A 44 -9.28 0.50 -4.13
C CYS A 44 -10.76 0.88 -4.01
N VAL A 45 -11.56 0.10 -3.29
CA VAL A 45 -12.99 0.40 -3.08
C VAL A 45 -13.19 1.74 -2.36
N ARG A 46 -12.33 2.05 -1.40
CA ARG A 46 -12.38 3.33 -0.69
C ARG A 46 -12.11 4.51 -1.62
N GLU A 47 -11.18 4.37 -2.55
CA GLU A 47 -10.97 5.36 -3.61
C GLU A 47 -12.19 5.49 -4.52
N CYS A 48 -12.92 4.41 -4.83
CA CYS A 48 -14.18 4.51 -5.58
C CYS A 48 -15.23 5.40 -4.90
N PHE A 49 -15.21 5.51 -3.57
CA PHE A 49 -16.11 6.43 -2.85
C PHE A 49 -15.65 7.88 -2.92
N ILE A 50 -14.33 8.14 -2.96
CA ILE A 50 -13.78 9.48 -3.20
C ILE A 50 -14.30 10.03 -4.54
N LEU A 51 -14.45 9.16 -5.55
CA LEU A 51 -14.97 9.52 -6.87
C LEU A 51 -16.39 10.09 -6.83
N LYS A 52 -17.23 9.56 -5.93
CA LYS A 52 -18.62 10.01 -5.83
C LYS A 52 -18.72 11.51 -5.51
N ASP A 53 -17.83 12.00 -4.66
CA ASP A 53 -17.77 13.40 -4.28
C ASP A 53 -17.18 14.27 -5.39
N HIS A 54 -16.20 13.74 -6.12
CA HIS A 54 -15.62 14.44 -7.26
C HIS A 54 -16.59 14.55 -8.44
N ASP A 55 -17.43 13.53 -8.68
CA ASP A 55 -18.34 13.44 -9.82
C ASP A 55 -19.68 14.17 -9.63
N GLN A 56 -19.76 15.10 -8.66
CA GLN A 56 -20.99 15.85 -8.37
C GLN A 56 -21.55 16.65 -9.57
N TYR A 57 -20.70 16.99 -10.53
CA TYR A 57 -21.07 17.72 -11.75
C TYR A 57 -21.51 16.81 -12.91
N LEU A 58 -21.37 15.49 -12.78
CA LEU A 58 -21.85 14.55 -13.77
C LEU A 58 -23.36 14.31 -13.62
N SER A 59 -24.00 13.89 -14.71
CA SER A 59 -25.34 13.33 -14.62
C SER A 59 -25.33 12.07 -13.77
N GLU A 60 -26.44 11.79 -13.10
CA GLU A 60 -26.60 10.59 -12.25
C GLU A 60 -26.20 9.31 -12.98
N LYS A 61 -26.69 9.13 -14.21
CA LYS A 61 -26.32 8.00 -15.06
C LYS A 61 -24.80 7.86 -15.24
N LYS A 62 -24.09 8.95 -15.54
CA LYS A 62 -22.63 8.93 -15.76
C LYS A 62 -21.88 8.61 -14.47
N ARG A 63 -22.31 9.17 -13.34
CA ARG A 63 -21.73 8.88 -12.02
C ARG A 63 -21.90 7.41 -11.65
N ASP A 64 -23.08 6.83 -11.91
CA ASP A 64 -23.34 5.41 -11.65
C ASP A 64 -22.51 4.50 -12.55
N GLU A 65 -22.39 4.83 -13.85
CA GLU A 65 -21.51 4.11 -14.79
C GLU A 65 -20.05 4.13 -14.32
N ARG A 66 -19.57 5.29 -13.86
CA ARG A 66 -18.20 5.46 -13.34
C ARG A 66 -17.98 4.67 -12.06
N GLN A 67 -18.91 4.75 -11.10
CA GLN A 67 -18.83 4.03 -9.83
C GLN A 67 -18.86 2.51 -10.06
N GLN A 68 -19.75 2.01 -10.92
CA GLN A 68 -19.81 0.58 -11.27
C GLN A 68 -18.53 0.11 -11.98
N GLY A 69 -17.99 0.92 -12.89
CA GLY A 69 -16.72 0.66 -13.56
C GLY A 69 -15.57 0.55 -12.56
N CYS A 70 -15.47 1.50 -11.63
CA CYS A 70 -14.48 1.50 -10.56
C CYS A 70 -14.56 0.23 -9.70
N MET A 71 -15.76 -0.11 -9.21
CA MET A 71 -15.96 -1.30 -8.38
C MET A 71 -15.58 -2.59 -9.12
N ARG A 72 -15.89 -2.68 -10.42
CA ARG A 72 -15.53 -3.83 -11.25
C ARG A 72 -14.01 -4.00 -11.35
N GLN A 73 -13.29 -2.91 -11.57
CA GLN A 73 -11.83 -2.92 -11.66
C GLN A 73 -11.18 -3.26 -10.31
N CYS A 74 -11.70 -2.74 -9.20
CA CYS A 74 -11.19 -3.07 -7.86
C CYS A 74 -11.32 -4.55 -7.48
N MET A 75 -12.28 -5.26 -8.08
CA MET A 75 -12.50 -6.69 -7.87
C MET A 75 -11.77 -7.56 -8.89
N ASP A 76 -11.01 -6.97 -9.82
CA ASP A 76 -10.25 -7.72 -10.80
C ASP A 76 -9.04 -8.41 -10.15
N ALA A 77 -9.06 -9.75 -10.18
CA ALA A 77 -8.03 -10.57 -9.55
C ALA A 77 -6.68 -10.47 -10.27
N ALA A 78 -6.66 -10.22 -11.58
CA ALA A 78 -5.41 -10.07 -12.33
C ALA A 78 -4.75 -8.73 -12.01
N ALA A 79 -5.51 -7.64 -11.98
CA ALA A 79 -5.04 -6.33 -11.57
C ALA A 79 -4.54 -6.33 -10.11
N THR A 80 -5.25 -7.02 -9.21
CA THR A 80 -4.80 -7.17 -7.82
C THR A 80 -3.46 -7.91 -7.72
N ARG A 81 -3.24 -8.97 -8.52
CA ARG A 81 -1.94 -9.67 -8.56
C ARG A 81 -0.82 -8.77 -9.09
N VAL A 82 -1.09 -7.97 -10.12
CA VAL A 82 -0.11 -6.99 -10.62
C VAL A 82 0.26 -6.01 -9.51
N ALA A 83 -0.72 -5.49 -8.79
CA ALA A 83 -0.49 -4.56 -7.68
C ALA A 83 0.35 -5.18 -6.54
N GLN A 84 0.17 -6.47 -6.23
CA GLN A 84 1.01 -7.19 -5.28
C GLN A 84 2.47 -7.30 -5.75
N GLN A 85 2.71 -7.46 -7.05
CA GLN A 85 4.05 -7.59 -7.61
C GLN A 85 4.78 -6.25 -7.69
N THR A 86 4.09 -5.18 -8.10
CA THR A 86 4.65 -3.83 -8.17
C THR A 86 5.20 -3.34 -6.83
N ALA A 87 4.60 -3.79 -5.71
CA ALA A 87 5.06 -3.51 -4.36
C ALA A 87 6.51 -3.95 -4.06
N LEU A 88 7.04 -4.91 -4.83
CA LEU A 88 8.35 -5.52 -4.58
C LEU A 88 9.50 -4.73 -5.21
N GLU A 89 9.20 -3.74 -6.06
CA GLU A 89 10.22 -2.94 -6.73
C GLU A 89 10.94 -2.01 -5.72
N PRO A 90 12.27 -2.14 -5.53
CA PRO A 90 12.98 -1.40 -4.47
C PRO A 90 12.92 0.12 -4.58
N SER A 91 12.68 0.63 -5.78
CA SER A 91 12.55 2.06 -6.10
C SER A 91 11.10 2.55 -6.22
N TRP A 92 10.12 1.70 -5.92
CA TRP A 92 8.71 2.07 -5.99
C TRP A 92 8.42 3.32 -5.15
N GLY A 93 7.79 4.29 -5.80
CA GLY A 93 7.45 5.60 -5.27
C GLY A 93 8.61 6.58 -5.10
N MET A 94 9.84 6.19 -5.37
CA MET A 94 11.04 7.03 -5.19
C MET A 94 11.65 7.51 -6.51
N THR A 95 11.05 7.15 -7.64
CA THR A 95 11.37 7.70 -8.96
C THR A 95 10.09 8.13 -9.67
N LYS A 96 10.21 8.95 -10.72
CA LYS A 96 9.05 9.37 -11.51
C LYS A 96 8.40 8.20 -12.22
N GLU A 97 9.20 7.32 -12.80
CA GLU A 97 8.76 6.19 -13.63
C GLU A 97 8.01 5.13 -12.82
N LEU A 98 8.30 5.06 -11.52
CA LEU A 98 7.64 4.17 -10.57
C LEU A 98 6.86 4.97 -9.52
N ALA A 99 6.28 6.11 -9.91
CA ALA A 99 5.49 6.94 -9.02
C ALA A 99 4.34 6.13 -8.39
N ILE A 100 3.98 6.51 -7.15
CA ILE A 100 2.86 5.91 -6.42
C ILE A 100 1.59 6.34 -7.13
N GLU A 101 0.90 5.35 -7.71
CA GLU A 101 -0.42 5.55 -8.30
C GLU A 101 -1.44 5.72 -7.19
N VAL A 102 -2.21 6.80 -7.26
CA VAL A 102 -3.31 7.12 -6.36
C VAL A 102 -4.47 7.72 -7.15
N CYS A 103 -5.67 7.72 -6.57
CA CYS A 103 -6.81 8.37 -7.20
C CYS A 103 -6.97 9.80 -6.68
N LEU A 104 -6.64 10.80 -7.53
CA LEU A 104 -6.83 12.23 -7.26
C LEU A 104 -6.04 12.72 -6.01
N PRO A 105 -6.03 14.04 -5.72
CA PRO A 105 -5.40 14.55 -4.50
C PRO A 105 -5.91 13.92 -3.19
N PRO A 106 -7.20 13.58 -3.02
CA PRO A 106 -7.64 12.90 -1.80
C PRO A 106 -7.02 11.49 -1.62
N GLY A 107 -6.77 10.76 -2.71
CA GLY A 107 -6.07 9.46 -2.67
C GLY A 107 -4.60 9.60 -2.26
N GLU A 108 -3.92 10.66 -2.73
CA GLU A 108 -2.56 11.01 -2.29
C GLU A 108 -2.52 11.28 -0.78
N HIS A 109 -3.37 12.19 -0.31
CA HIS A 109 -3.45 12.51 1.12
C HIS A 109 -3.74 11.29 1.97
N LEU A 110 -4.62 10.42 1.46
CA LEU A 110 -4.94 9.18 2.12
C LEU A 110 -3.70 8.30 2.24
N PHE A 111 -3.00 8.06 1.14
CA PHE A 111 -1.78 7.25 1.12
C PHE A 111 -0.75 7.78 2.13
N LEU A 112 -0.45 9.08 2.11
CA LEU A 112 0.51 9.68 3.04
C LEU A 112 0.07 9.57 4.51
N SER A 113 -1.23 9.69 4.79
CA SER A 113 -1.77 9.54 6.15
C SER A 113 -1.64 8.12 6.72
N GLU A 114 -1.48 7.12 5.86
CA GLU A 114 -1.33 5.71 6.23
C GLU A 114 0.13 5.29 6.43
N LEU A 115 1.09 6.11 5.96
CA LEU A 115 2.51 5.85 6.16
C LEU A 115 2.92 6.03 7.62
N ARG A 116 3.87 5.21 8.07
CA ARG A 116 4.50 5.29 9.38
C ARG A 116 6.01 5.25 9.23
N CYS A 117 6.69 6.12 9.95
CA CYS A 117 8.14 6.10 10.12
C CYS A 117 8.57 4.81 10.84
N ALA A 118 9.87 4.51 10.82
CA ALA A 118 10.42 3.39 11.60
C ALA A 118 10.10 3.46 13.10
N SER A 119 9.88 4.68 13.63
CA SER A 119 9.43 4.92 15.02
C SER A 119 7.93 4.62 15.26
N GLY A 120 7.16 4.31 14.22
CA GLY A 120 5.71 4.16 14.27
C GLY A 120 4.93 5.49 14.26
N GLN A 121 5.60 6.64 14.20
CA GLN A 121 4.96 7.96 14.08
C GLN A 121 4.52 8.22 12.63
N ALA A 122 3.48 9.05 12.47
CA ALA A 122 3.11 9.55 11.14
C ALA A 122 4.19 10.53 10.64
N PRO A 123 4.58 10.47 9.35
CA PRO A 123 5.49 11.45 8.79
C PRO A 123 4.78 12.80 8.62
N THR A 124 5.56 13.87 8.51
CA THR A 124 5.07 15.13 7.94
C THR A 124 5.40 15.15 6.45
N PHE A 125 4.65 15.90 5.65
CA PHE A 125 4.89 15.97 4.22
C PHE A 125 4.53 17.33 3.64
N LYS A 126 5.21 17.65 2.53
CA LYS A 126 4.97 18.86 1.74
C LYS A 126 5.04 18.51 0.26
N ARG A 127 4.05 18.97 -0.51
CA ARG A 127 4.09 18.95 -1.97
C ARG A 127 5.13 19.97 -2.47
N SER A 128 6.13 19.48 -3.21
CA SER A 128 7.14 20.32 -3.88
C SER A 128 6.63 20.86 -5.22
N GLY A 129 5.63 20.21 -5.82
CA GLY A 129 5.00 20.62 -7.08
C GLY A 129 5.07 19.53 -8.15
N ASN A 130 4.60 19.87 -9.35
CA ASN A 130 4.70 18.98 -10.51
C ASN A 130 6.14 18.90 -11.04
N VAL A 131 6.56 17.70 -11.44
CA VAL A 131 7.89 17.43 -12.04
C VAL A 131 7.78 16.93 -13.49
N GLY A 132 6.70 17.30 -14.17
CA GLY A 132 6.41 16.92 -15.56
C GLY A 132 5.81 15.51 -15.70
N PRO A 133 5.79 14.97 -16.94
CA PRO A 133 5.17 13.69 -17.24
C PRO A 133 6.00 12.51 -16.70
N ARG A 134 5.33 11.41 -16.38
CA ARG A 134 5.89 10.16 -15.84
C ARG A 134 6.95 9.60 -16.78
N ASN A 135 6.62 9.49 -18.07
CA ASN A 135 7.54 9.18 -19.14
C ASN A 135 7.75 10.40 -20.05
N PRO A 136 8.90 10.50 -20.76
CA PRO A 136 9.07 11.51 -21.79
C PRO A 136 7.96 11.41 -22.85
N MET A 137 7.35 12.56 -23.20
CA MET A 137 6.30 12.62 -24.21
C MET A 137 6.83 12.12 -25.55
N ALA A 138 6.10 11.19 -26.17
CA ALA A 138 6.49 10.61 -27.45
C ALA A 138 6.18 11.50 -28.66
N SER A 139 5.26 12.46 -28.51
CA SER A 139 4.83 13.37 -29.57
C SER A 139 4.60 14.79 -29.07
N GLU A 140 4.69 15.76 -29.98
CA GLU A 140 4.27 17.15 -29.71
C GLU A 140 2.75 17.27 -29.55
N SER A 141 1.97 16.32 -30.09
CA SER A 141 0.54 16.22 -29.84
C SER A 141 0.28 15.51 -28.52
N PHE A 142 -0.17 16.25 -27.53
CA PHE A 142 -0.65 15.75 -26.26
C PHE A 142 -2.16 15.47 -26.35
N ASP A 143 -2.58 14.23 -26.11
CA ASP A 143 -3.99 13.88 -26.06
C ASP A 143 -4.52 14.12 -24.63
N GLU A 144 -5.22 15.24 -24.43
CA GLU A 144 -5.77 15.61 -23.12
C GLU A 144 -6.71 14.54 -22.54
N ALA A 145 -7.32 13.69 -23.37
CA ALA A 145 -8.15 12.60 -22.88
C ALA A 145 -7.37 11.59 -22.02
N TRP A 146 -6.04 11.58 -22.14
CA TRP A 146 -5.16 10.72 -21.36
C TRP A 146 -4.84 11.31 -19.99
N MET A 147 -5.25 12.55 -19.71
CA MET A 147 -5.24 13.09 -18.35
C MET A 147 -6.58 12.90 -17.66
N ASP A 148 -7.52 12.17 -18.27
CA ASP A 148 -8.71 11.72 -17.56
C ASP A 148 -8.26 10.61 -16.57
N PRO A 149 -8.36 10.84 -15.25
CA PRO A 149 -7.84 9.91 -14.24
C PRO A 149 -8.57 8.56 -14.21
N PHE A 150 -9.63 8.41 -15.02
CA PHE A 150 -10.43 7.20 -15.16
C PHE A 150 -10.13 6.44 -16.45
N VAL A 151 -9.31 7.00 -17.34
CA VAL A 151 -8.90 6.36 -18.59
C VAL A 151 -7.60 5.62 -18.33
N ALA A 152 -7.68 4.29 -18.34
CA ALA A 152 -6.48 3.47 -18.24
C ALA A 152 -5.57 3.72 -19.46
N VAL A 153 -4.25 3.83 -19.20
CA VAL A 153 -3.24 3.93 -20.25
C VAL A 153 -3.37 2.72 -21.20
N PRO A 154 -3.60 2.93 -22.51
CA PRO A 154 -3.78 1.82 -23.44
C PRO A 154 -2.56 0.90 -23.48
N LYS A 155 -2.79 -0.40 -23.66
CA LYS A 155 -1.70 -1.39 -23.77
C LYS A 155 -0.72 -1.00 -24.89
N GLY A 156 0.57 -0.98 -24.56
CA GLY A 156 1.63 -0.63 -25.49
C GLY A 156 1.88 0.88 -25.64
N LYS A 157 1.15 1.71 -24.90
CA LYS A 157 1.43 3.13 -24.76
C LYS A 157 2.22 3.40 -23.48
N LYS A 158 3.04 4.44 -23.52
CA LYS A 158 3.71 4.94 -22.32
C LYS A 158 2.72 5.79 -21.54
N ASP A 159 2.86 5.72 -20.23
CA ASP A 159 2.12 6.56 -19.32
C ASP A 159 2.76 7.95 -19.27
N GLU A 160 2.05 8.95 -19.76
CA GLU A 160 2.51 10.33 -19.85
C GLU A 160 1.87 11.21 -18.77
N HIS A 161 1.19 10.62 -17.78
CA HIS A 161 0.54 11.34 -16.69
C HIS A 161 1.51 12.27 -15.94
N ILE A 162 0.96 13.37 -15.44
CA ILE A 162 1.68 14.39 -14.70
C ILE A 162 1.98 13.87 -13.29
N VAL A 163 3.27 13.82 -12.93
CA VAL A 163 3.75 13.33 -11.65
C VAL A 163 4.07 14.47 -10.70
N ASP A 164 3.62 14.38 -9.47
CA ASP A 164 3.95 15.32 -8.40
C ASP A 164 5.05 14.79 -7.49
N ARG A 165 5.89 15.71 -7.01
CA ARG A 165 6.96 15.44 -6.05
C ARG A 165 6.56 15.89 -4.66
N TYR A 166 6.85 15.05 -3.67
CA TYR A 166 6.63 15.29 -2.26
C TYR A 166 7.92 15.11 -1.47
N GLU A 167 8.13 15.98 -0.49
CA GLU A 167 9.10 15.81 0.58
C GLU A 167 8.39 15.21 1.78
N VAL A 168 8.77 14.00 2.18
CA VAL A 168 8.17 13.28 3.30
C VAL A 168 9.24 13.10 4.39
N VAL A 169 8.93 13.55 5.60
CA VAL A 169 9.91 13.70 6.68
C VAL A 169 9.57 12.77 7.84
N CYS A 170 10.58 12.00 8.25
CA CYS A 170 10.60 11.16 9.44
C CYS A 170 11.76 11.57 10.33
N ALA A 171 11.47 12.28 11.43
CA ALA A 171 12.49 12.86 12.31
C ALA A 171 13.50 13.73 11.51
N ASP A 172 14.76 13.29 11.42
CA ASP A 172 15.86 13.97 10.72
C ASP A 172 16.05 13.50 9.26
N LYS A 173 15.20 12.61 8.76
CA LYS A 173 15.29 12.05 7.41
C LYS A 173 14.19 12.59 6.51
N THR A 174 14.59 13.09 5.34
CA THR A 174 13.67 13.47 4.26
C THR A 174 13.78 12.46 3.13
N VAL A 175 12.65 11.89 2.72
CA VAL A 175 12.52 11.00 1.56
C VAL A 175 11.70 11.73 0.51
N ILE A 176 12.12 11.63 -0.75
CA ILE A 176 11.37 12.16 -1.88
C ILE A 176 10.46 11.06 -2.41
N LEU A 177 9.17 11.36 -2.44
CA LEU A 177 8.16 10.50 -3.05
C LEU A 177 7.57 11.17 -4.30
N PHE A 178 7.19 10.33 -5.25
CA PHE A 178 6.54 10.74 -6.49
C PHE A 178 5.14 10.14 -6.54
N PHE A 179 4.15 10.95 -6.91
CA PHE A 179 2.75 10.56 -6.97
C PHE A 179 2.19 10.80 -8.36
N ASP A 180 1.48 9.80 -8.85
CA ASP A 180 0.67 9.89 -10.05
C ASP A 180 -0.80 9.78 -9.64
N MET A 181 -1.51 10.90 -9.74
CA MET A 181 -2.88 11.02 -9.24
C MET A 181 -3.93 10.70 -10.30
N TYR A 182 -3.51 10.21 -11.47
CA TYR A 182 -4.37 9.95 -12.63
C TYR A 182 -4.77 8.48 -12.77
N HIS A 183 -4.72 7.71 -11.68
CA HIS A 183 -5.03 6.28 -11.69
C HIS A 183 -6.18 5.97 -10.74
N CYS A 184 -7.41 6.27 -11.15
CA CYS A 184 -8.62 5.93 -10.40
C CYS A 184 -9.18 4.57 -10.80
N GLY A 185 -9.76 3.86 -9.82
CA GLY A 185 -10.43 2.58 -10.02
C GLY A 185 -9.54 1.36 -10.21
N THR A 186 -8.22 1.53 -10.30
CA THR A 186 -7.28 0.42 -10.38
C THR A 186 -6.82 -0.04 -9.00
N PRO A 187 -6.74 -1.36 -8.73
CA PRO A 187 -6.05 -1.91 -7.57
C PRO A 187 -4.61 -1.38 -7.48
N LYS A 188 -4.22 -0.88 -6.30
CA LYS A 188 -2.89 -0.30 -6.04
C LYS A 188 -2.12 -1.13 -5.03
N PRO A 189 -0.77 -1.11 -5.09
CA PRO A 189 0.04 -1.80 -4.10
C PRO A 189 -0.32 -1.39 -2.66
N TRP A 190 -0.60 -2.38 -1.80
CA TRP A 190 -0.62 -2.16 -0.35
C TRP A 190 0.79 -2.31 0.19
N ALA A 191 1.62 -1.30 -0.10
CA ALA A 191 3.03 -1.28 0.23
C ALA A 191 3.45 0.08 0.76
N ALA A 192 4.64 0.12 1.35
CA ALA A 192 5.29 1.35 1.78
C ALA A 192 6.58 1.54 0.99
N PRO A 193 6.88 2.76 0.51
CA PRO A 193 8.19 3.05 -0.06
C PRO A 193 9.30 2.77 0.95
N LYS A 194 10.51 2.52 0.46
CA LYS A 194 11.66 2.19 1.31
C LYS A 194 11.85 3.25 2.41
N GLY A 195 11.98 2.78 3.65
CA GLY A 195 12.13 3.64 4.83
C GLY A 195 10.82 3.93 5.58
N PHE A 196 9.68 3.51 5.03
CA PHE A 196 8.37 3.60 5.68
C PHE A 196 7.78 2.22 5.95
N THR A 197 6.73 2.20 6.77
CA THR A 197 5.81 1.08 6.90
C THR A 197 4.40 1.55 6.61
N ARG A 198 3.54 0.66 6.11
CA ARG A 198 2.11 0.92 5.89
C ARG A 198 1.35 -0.24 6.51
N PRO A 199 0.90 -0.10 7.77
CA PRO A 199 0.23 -1.18 8.48
C PRO A 199 -1.00 -1.66 7.71
N LEU A 200 -1.27 -2.96 7.77
CA LEU A 200 -2.54 -3.48 7.25
C LEU A 200 -3.72 -2.85 8.02
N PRO A 201 -4.86 -2.62 7.36
CA PRO A 201 -6.08 -2.23 8.05
C PRO A 201 -6.42 -3.28 9.13
N LYS A 202 -6.92 -2.81 10.27
CA LYS A 202 -7.38 -3.67 11.37
C LYS A 202 -8.73 -4.28 11.06
#